data_AF-A0A8T3V2H9-F1
#
_entry.id   AF-A0A8T3V2H9-F1
#
_cell.length_a   1.000
_cell.length_b   1.000
_cell.length_c   1.000
_cell.angle_alpha   90.00
_cell.angle_beta   90.00
_cell.angle_gamma   90.00
#
_symmetry.space_group_name_H-M   'P 1'
#
loop_
_entity.id
_entity.type
_entity.pdbx_description
1 polymer ?
#
loop_
_entity_poly.entity_id
_entity_poly.type
_entity_poly.pdbx_seq_one_letter_code
_entity_poly.pdbx_strand_id
1 'polypeptide(L)' 'MAMKTIRVTEEIHTKLAHLGLKSETYNDIIARLIEAYEKMYFEELSDEEADYYNERIRLFENGDYTGTRKVDLDAIRK' A
#
# COMPACT_ATOMS: atom_id res chain seq x y z
N MET A 1 9.43 -10.89 -13.16
CA MET A 1 9.12 -10.63 -11.74
C MET A 1 7.82 -11.35 -11.40
N ALA A 2 7.70 -11.99 -10.23
CA ALA A 2 6.47 -12.65 -9.84
C ALA A 2 5.38 -11.59 -9.58
N MET A 3 4.22 -11.74 -10.23
CA MET A 3 3.10 -10.81 -10.09
C MET A 3 2.49 -11.01 -8.69
N LYS A 4 2.64 -10.00 -7.82
CA LYS A 4 2.04 -10.03 -6.48
C LYS A 4 0.60 -9.55 -6.57
N THR A 5 -0.33 -10.26 -5.94
CA THR A 5 -1.76 -9.92 -5.94
C THR A 5 -2.15 -9.28 -4.62
N ILE A 6 -2.88 -8.16 -4.69
CA ILE A 6 -3.45 -7.49 -3.53
C ILE A 6 -4.97 -7.76 -3.53
N ARG A 7 -5.51 -8.21 -2.40
CA ARG A 7 -6.96 -8.34 -2.22
C ARG A 7 -7.51 -7.03 -1.66
N VAL A 8 -8.57 -6.53 -2.29
CA VAL A 8 -9.27 -5.30 -1.86
C VAL A 8 -10.77 -5.58 -1.75
N THR A 9 -11.50 -4.72 -1.04
CA THR A 9 -12.96 -4.79 -1.01
C THR A 9 -13.55 -4.35 -2.36
N GLU A 10 -14.77 -4.81 -2.68
CA GLU A 10 -15.46 -4.40 -3.91
C GLU A 10 -15.67 -2.88 -4.01
N GLU A 11 -15.89 -2.23 -2.87
CA GLU A 11 -16.01 -0.77 -2.79
C GLU A 11 -14.73 -0.08 -3.27
N ILE A 12 -13.57 -0.53 -2.78
CA ILE A 12 -12.27 0.01 -3.19
C ILE A 12 -11.98 -0.33 -4.66
N HIS A 13 -12.30 -1.55 -5.09
CA HIS A 13 -12.19 -1.93 -6.49
C HIS A 13 -13.02 -1.01 -7.41
N THR A 14 -14.26 -0.70 -7.03
CA THR A 14 -15.16 0.19 -7.77
C THR A 14 -14.62 1.62 -7.83
N LYS A 15 -14.13 2.13 -6.69
CA LYS A 15 -13.49 3.46 -6.63
C LYS A 15 -12.27 3.53 -7.54
N LEU A 16 -11.41 2.50 -7.52
CA LEU A 16 -10.24 2.41 -8.40
C LEU A 16 -10.64 2.35 -9.88
N ALA A 17 -11.67 1.58 -10.22
CA ALA A 17 -12.18 1.47 -11.59
C ALA A 17 -12.70 2.82 -12.14
N HIS A 18 -13.32 3.65 -11.30
CA HIS A 18 -13.75 5.00 -11.69
C HIS A 18 -12.60 6.01 -11.78
N LEU A 19 -11.51 5.77 -11.05
CA LEU A 19 -10.33 6.63 -11.03
C LEU A 19 -9.42 6.44 -12.25
N GLY A 20 -9.46 5.27 -12.88
CA GLY A 20 -8.65 4.93 -14.04
C GLY A 20 -9.22 5.45 -15.35
N LEU A 21 -8.33 5.87 -16.25
CA LEU A 21 -8.67 6.05 -17.66
C LEU A 21 -8.85 4.67 -18.33
N LYS A 22 -9.64 4.60 -19.41
CA LYS A 22 -9.85 3.33 -20.16
C LYS A 22 -8.57 2.65 -20.65
N SER A 23 -7.47 3.40 -20.76
CA SER A 23 -6.16 2.93 -21.19
C SER A 23 -5.22 2.54 -20.06
N GLU A 24 -5.58 2.81 -18.80
CA GLU A 24 -4.73 2.53 -17.64
C GLU A 24 -5.01 1.14 -17.06
N THR A 25 -3.95 0.47 -16.61
CA THR A 25 -4.05 -0.74 -15.80
C THR A 25 -4.20 -0.40 -14.32
N TYR A 26 -4.62 -1.36 -13.50
CA TYR A 26 -4.64 -1.17 -12.05
C TYR A 26 -3.27 -0.82 -11.47
N ASN A 27 -2.17 -1.32 -12.06
CA ASN A 27 -0.82 -0.97 -11.60
C ASN A 27 -0.52 0.51 -11.84
N ASP A 28 -0.97 1.07 -12.98
CA ASP A 28 -0.77 2.49 -13.30
C ASP A 28 -1.54 3.37 -12.32
N ILE A 29 -2.78 2.99 -12.01
CA ILE A 29 -3.63 3.71 -11.04
C ILE A 29 -2.98 3.67 -9.65
N ILE A 30 -2.51 2.51 -9.20
CA ILE A 30 -1.87 2.36 -7.88
C ILE A 30 -0.56 3.15 -7.82
N ALA A 31 0.28 3.09 -8.86
CA ALA A 31 1.53 3.85 -8.90
C ALA A 31 1.28 5.36 -8.81
N ARG A 32 0.31 5.88 -9.57
CA ARG A 32 -0.08 7.30 -9.52
C ARG A 32 -0.63 7.71 -8.15
N LEU A 33 -1.38 6.84 -7.48
CA LEU A 33 -1.89 7.12 -6.14
C LEU A 33 -0.76 7.15 -5.10
N ILE A 34 0.22 6.25 -5.20
CA ILE A 34 1.42 6.26 -4.35
C ILE A 34 2.18 7.58 -4.57
N GLU A 35 2.45 7.95 -5.82
CA GLU A 35 3.18 9.18 -6.15
C GLU A 35 2.45 10.44 -5.67
N ALA A 36 1.12 10.49 -5.81
CA ALA A 36 0.31 11.60 -5.31
C ALA A 36 0.35 11.68 -3.78
N TYR A 37 0.26 10.53 -3.10
CA TYR A 37 0.38 10.47 -1.65
C TYR A 37 1.78 10.92 -1.20
N GLU A 38 2.82 10.47 -1.91
CA GLU A 38 4.20 10.87 -1.64
C GLU A 38 4.36 12.39 -1.78
N LYS A 39 3.91 12.97 -2.88
CA LYS A 39 4.03 14.41 -3.13
C LYS A 39 3.21 15.28 -2.17
N MET A 40 2.05 14.80 -1.72
CA MET A 40 1.12 15.59 -0.91
C MET A 40 1.34 15.44 0.59
N TYR A 41 1.81 14.28 1.03
CA TYR A 41 1.81 13.89 2.44
C TYR A 41 3.13 13.31 2.93
N PHE A 42 4.10 13.04 2.05
CA PHE A 42 5.42 12.58 2.49
C PHE A 42 6.21 13.79 2.97
N GLU A 43 6.22 13.97 4.27
CA GLU A 43 7.34 14.63 4.92
C GLU A 43 8.55 13.69 4.81
N GLU A 44 9.72 14.25 4.51
CA GLU A 44 10.96 13.51 4.44
C GLU A 44 11.12 12.74 5.76
N LEU A 45 11.11 11.41 5.70
CA LEU A 45 11.28 10.58 6.89
C LEU A 45 12.60 10.97 7.53
N SER A 46 12.61 11.13 8.85
CA SER A 46 13.88 11.21 9.57
C SER A 46 14.70 9.94 9.33
N ASP A 47 16.03 10.03 9.44
CA ASP A 47 16.91 8.88 9.27
C ASP A 47 16.48 7.70 10.18
N GLU A 48 16.03 7.98 11.40
CA GLU A 48 15.51 6.96 12.32
C GLU A 48 14.22 6.29 11.81
N GLU A 49 13.30 7.05 11.22
CA GLU A 49 12.06 6.50 10.65
C GLU A 49 12.35 5.69 9.39
N ALA A 50 13.25 6.18 8.53
CA ALA A 50 13.67 5.47 7.33
C ALA A 50 14.33 4.12 7.69
N ASP A 51 15.24 4.13 8.67
CA ASP A 51 15.90 2.92 9.18
C ASP A 51 14.90 1.93 9.78
N TYR A 52 13.94 2.43 10.57
CA TYR A 52 12.84 1.62 11.08
C TYR A 52 12.09 0.94 9.94
N TYR A 53 11.58 1.69 8.95
CA TYR A 53 10.81 1.09 7.86
C TYR A 53 11.63 0.13 6.99
N ASN A 54 12.91 0.42 6.75
CA ASN A 54 13.82 -0.48 6.05
C ASN A 54 14.00 -1.81 6.80
N GLU A 55 14.12 -1.77 8.12
CA GLU A 55 14.15 -2.97 8.97
C GLU A 55 12.83 -3.75 8.86
N ARG A 56 11.68 -3.07 8.95
CA ARG A 56 10.34 -3.69 8.80
C ARG A 56 10.19 -4.40 7.46
N ILE A 57 10.66 -3.79 6.37
CA ILE A 57 10.63 -4.37 5.02
C ILE A 57 11.49 -5.63 4.96
N ARG A 58 12.72 -5.59 5.48
CA ARG A 58 13.60 -6.78 5.54
C ARG A 58 12.98 -7.92 6.32
N LEU A 59 12.34 -7.65 7.46
CA LEU A 59 11.65 -8.69 8.25
C LEU A 59 10.53 -9.33 7.42
N PHE A 60 9.71 -8.49 6.77
CA PHE A 60 8.61 -8.95 5.94
C PHE A 60 9.06 -9.81 4.75
N GLU A 61 10.15 -9.42 4.07
CA GLU A 61 10.73 -10.18 2.95
C GLU A 61 11.26 -11.55 3.38
N ASN A 62 11.71 -11.68 4.62
CA ASN A 62 12.14 -12.94 5.22
C ASN A 62 10.99 -13.75 5.85
N GLY A 63 9.74 -13.31 5.69
CA GLY A 63 8.57 -13.99 6.26
C GLY A 63 8.40 -13.79 7.77
N ASP A 64 9.11 -12.82 8.36
CA ASP A 64 8.98 -12.42 9.75
C ASP A 64 7.98 -11.26 9.87
N TYR A 65 6.85 -11.54 10.49
CA TYR A 65 5.76 -10.59 10.71
C TYR A 65 5.78 -9.96 12.11
N THR A 66 6.85 -10.17 12.88
CA THR A 66 7.03 -9.61 14.23
C THR A 66 6.82 -8.10 14.21
N GLY A 67 5.93 -7.57 15.04
CA GLY A 67 5.59 -6.14 15.10
C GLY A 67 4.58 -5.65 14.06
N THR A 68 4.08 -6.52 13.18
CA THR A 68 2.89 -6.22 12.37
C THR A 68 1.65 -6.48 13.22
N ARG A 69 0.65 -5.59 13.16
CA ARG A 69 -0.67 -5.88 13.72
C ARG A 69 -1.55 -6.43 12.62
N LYS A 70 -2.22 -7.56 12.89
CA LYS A 70 -3.29 -8.03 12.02
C LYS A 70 -4.44 -7.05 12.15
N VAL A 71 -4.70 -6.28 11.10
CA VAL A 71 -5.85 -5.38 11.04
C VAL A 71 -7.07 -6.24 10.75
N ASP A 72 -7.96 -6.36 11.72
CA ASP A 72 -9.27 -6.95 11.51
C ASP A 72 -10.15 -5.95 10.76
N LEU A 73 -10.36 -6.21 9.46
CA LEU A 73 -11.14 -5.35 8.58
C LEU A 73 -12.64 -5.41 8.90
N ASP A 74 -13.11 -6.48 9.57
CA ASP A 74 -14.51 -6.60 9.97
C ASP A 74 -14.83 -5.73 11.19
N ALA A 75 -13.85 -5.50 12.07
CA ALA A 75 -13.96 -4.59 13.21
C ALA A 75 -14.06 -3.10 12.81
N ILE A 76 -13.65 -2.75 11.59
CA ILE A 76 -13.63 -1.37 11.08
C ILE A 76 -14.95 -0.99 10.38
N ARG A 77 -15.81 -1.95 10.03
CA ARG A 77 -17.07 -1.74 9.29
C ARG A 77 -18.25 -1.24 10.15
N LYS A 78 -18.00 -0.61 11.29
CA LYS A 78 -19.05 -0.13 12.21
C LYS A 78 -19.55 1.28 11.88
#